data_AF-A0A918XPB6-F1
#
_entry.id   AF-A0A918XPB6-F1
#
_cell.length_a   1.000
_cell.length_b   1.000
_cell.length_c   1.000
_cell.angle_alpha   90.00
_cell.angle_beta   90.00
_cell.angle_gamma   90.00
#
_symmetry.space_group_name_H-M   'P 1'
#
loop_
_entity.id
_entity.type
_entity.pdbx_description
1 polymer ?
#
loop_
_entity_poly.entity_id
_entity_poly.type
_entity_poly.pdbx_seq_one_letter_code
_entity_poly.pdbx_strand_id
1 'polypeptide(L)'
;MRSSSRRTVLLALGAAPLAACAAADTTAWSAHSRGSAATVDHRAWQLFLDGHSFQGADGVTRVAYAEVPVTDRELLEQYVAGLQRVAVARLDRAEQLAFWLNLHNALTVRVVLTHLIARSPDDIDLGGPFAGGPWTATLAEVAGRPVSLQAIRTEALRPVFRDPRWHYGLCDATLGGPSLPRTAFHGATVDRALEDAAIAYVNHPRAIRIEADALVLNGFWRRYRGDFGGTDAAVLDHIASYADRELRAELHPGRPIRWIDDRRLNEWPGT
;
A
#
# COMPACT_ATOMS: atom_id res chain seq x y z
N MET A 1 -64.70 -42.10 8.44
CA MET A 1 -63.43 -42.35 7.74
C MET A 1 -62.58 -41.10 7.81
N ARG A 2 -61.27 -41.29 8.03
CA ARG A 2 -60.25 -40.29 8.42
C ARG A 2 -60.04 -39.17 7.39
N SER A 3 -59.46 -38.06 7.85
CA SER A 3 -58.57 -37.09 7.13
C SER A 3 -59.05 -35.65 7.37
N SER A 4 -58.25 -34.64 7.68
CA SER A 4 -56.82 -34.48 7.97
C SER A 4 -56.71 -33.10 8.65
N SER A 5 -56.15 -33.04 9.86
CA SER A 5 -55.87 -31.77 10.53
C SER A 5 -54.59 -31.18 9.95
N ARG A 6 -54.71 -30.07 9.21
CA ARG A 6 -53.56 -29.33 8.69
C ARG A 6 -52.83 -28.66 9.86
N ARG A 7 -51.71 -29.25 10.29
CA ARG A 7 -50.75 -28.59 11.18
C ARG A 7 -49.98 -27.55 10.38
N THR A 8 -50.25 -26.27 10.63
CA THR A 8 -49.42 -25.15 10.20
C THR A 8 -48.09 -25.21 10.95
N VAL A 9 -47.00 -25.50 10.25
CA VAL A 9 -45.63 -25.37 10.78
C VAL A 9 -45.19 -23.92 10.55
N LEU A 10 -45.11 -23.12 11.62
CA LEU A 10 -44.40 -21.85 11.58
C LEU A 10 -42.90 -22.14 11.56
N LEU A 11 -42.25 -21.89 10.42
CA LEU A 11 -40.79 -21.77 10.35
C LEU A 11 -40.37 -20.47 11.00
N ALA A 12 -39.79 -20.55 12.20
CA ALA A 12 -39.03 -19.46 12.77
C ALA A 12 -37.70 -19.34 12.00
N LEU A 13 -37.60 -18.35 11.11
CA LEU A 13 -36.30 -17.93 10.57
C LEU A 13 -35.48 -17.33 11.71
N GLY A 14 -34.56 -18.13 12.26
CA GLY A 14 -33.53 -17.62 13.15
C GLY A 14 -32.60 -16.69 12.37
N ALA A 15 -32.64 -15.40 12.70
CA ALA A 15 -31.62 -14.46 12.25
C ALA A 15 -30.31 -14.83 12.97
N ALA A 16 -29.35 -15.39 12.25
CA ALA A 16 -28.00 -15.53 12.76
C ALA A 16 -27.43 -14.13 12.99
N PRO A 17 -26.82 -13.84 14.15
CA PRO A 17 -26.18 -12.56 14.36
C PRO A 17 -25.03 -12.45 13.36
N LEU A 18 -25.08 -11.42 12.51
CA LEU A 18 -23.93 -10.99 11.74
C LEU A 18 -22.83 -10.67 12.75
N ALA A 19 -21.73 -11.43 12.70
CA ALA A 19 -20.54 -11.10 13.44
C ALA A 19 -20.09 -9.69 13.01
N ALA A 20 -20.41 -8.70 13.85
CA ALA A 20 -19.85 -7.37 13.69
C ALA A 20 -18.34 -7.52 13.83
N CYS A 21 -17.61 -7.32 12.74
CA CYS A 21 -16.17 -7.09 12.81
C CYS A 21 -15.99 -5.97 13.82
N ALA A 22 -15.32 -6.26 14.95
CA ALA A 22 -14.95 -5.24 15.92
C ALA A 22 -14.28 -4.11 15.13
N ALA A 23 -14.89 -2.92 15.14
CA ALA A 23 -14.29 -1.76 14.51
C ALA A 23 -12.90 -1.60 15.15
N ALA A 24 -11.85 -1.77 14.34
CA ALA A 24 -10.49 -1.50 14.79
C ALA A 24 -10.47 -0.13 15.47
N ASP A 25 -9.72 0.03 16.55
CA ASP A 25 -9.62 1.30 17.26
C ASP A 25 -8.96 2.35 16.35
N THR A 26 -9.79 2.99 15.53
CA THR A 26 -9.40 3.98 14.51
C THR A 26 -8.80 5.25 15.12
N THR A 27 -8.77 5.35 16.46
CA THR A 27 -8.33 6.57 17.16
C THR A 27 -6.85 6.55 17.53
N ALA A 28 -6.20 5.37 17.55
CA ALA A 28 -4.86 5.22 18.11
C ALA A 28 -3.77 6.06 17.43
N TRP A 29 -3.93 6.39 16.15
CA TRP A 29 -2.99 7.23 15.38
C TRP A 29 -3.53 8.62 15.05
N SER A 30 -4.68 8.99 15.63
CA SER A 30 -5.33 10.27 15.33
C SER A 30 -4.68 11.47 16.02
N ALA A 31 -4.04 11.25 17.18
CA ALA A 31 -3.34 12.29 17.94
C ALA A 31 -2.14 12.85 17.15
N HIS A 32 -2.00 14.17 17.12
CA HIS A 32 -0.89 14.89 16.47
C HIS A 32 -0.69 16.25 17.12
N SER A 33 0.49 16.84 16.94
CA SER A 33 0.81 18.18 17.44
C SER A 33 0.78 19.18 16.28
N ARG A 34 -0.35 19.86 16.12
CA ARG A 34 -0.56 20.84 15.04
C ARG A 34 0.51 21.93 15.10
N GLY A 35 1.20 22.16 13.97
CA GLY A 35 2.26 23.17 13.87
C GLY A 35 3.59 22.78 14.51
N SER A 36 3.75 21.52 14.93
CA SER A 36 5.05 21.00 15.40
C SER A 36 6.09 21.09 14.28
N ALA A 37 7.27 21.60 14.62
CA ALA A 37 8.43 21.60 13.72
C ALA A 37 9.30 20.32 13.87
N ALA A 38 8.83 19.34 14.64
CA ALA A 38 9.55 18.08 14.81
C ALA A 38 9.59 17.31 13.49
N THR A 39 10.79 16.90 13.07
CA THR A 39 11.03 16.10 11.86
C THR A 39 11.64 14.75 12.21
N VAL A 40 11.43 13.76 11.36
CA VAL A 40 12.03 12.43 11.44
C VAL A 40 13.24 12.36 10.51
N ASP A 41 14.34 11.79 10.99
CA ASP A 41 15.55 11.61 10.20
C ASP A 41 15.42 10.39 9.29
N HIS A 42 15.33 10.65 7.99
CA HIS A 42 15.23 9.62 6.95
C HIS A 42 16.53 9.41 6.17
N ARG A 43 17.67 9.96 6.62
CA ARG A 43 18.94 9.87 5.87
C ARG A 43 19.44 8.44 5.63
N ALA A 44 19.34 7.57 6.62
CA ALA A 44 19.73 6.16 6.47
C ALA A 44 18.87 5.44 5.41
N TRP A 45 17.58 5.76 5.36
CA TRP A 45 16.68 5.26 4.33
C TRP A 45 16.99 5.82 2.95
N GLN A 46 17.29 7.12 2.86
CA GLN A 46 17.71 7.75 1.61
C GLN A 46 18.99 7.12 1.07
N LEU A 47 20.00 6.87 1.92
CA LEU A 47 21.24 6.21 1.53
C LEU A 47 20.98 4.79 0.97
N PHE A 48 20.07 4.04 1.60
CA PHE A 48 19.64 2.75 1.09
C PHE A 48 19.01 2.88 -0.31
N LEU A 49 18.06 3.82 -0.48
CA LEU A 49 17.40 4.06 -1.76
C LEU A 49 18.39 4.45 -2.86
N ASP A 50 19.33 5.35 -2.56
CA ASP A 50 20.33 5.82 -3.51
C ASP A 50 21.27 4.69 -3.97
N GLY A 51 21.66 3.81 -3.05
CA GLY A 51 22.57 2.70 -3.32
C GLY A 51 21.92 1.51 -4.02
N HIS A 52 20.64 1.24 -3.73
CA HIS A 52 20.02 -0.06 -4.08
C HIS A 52 18.77 0.05 -4.94
N SER A 53 18.26 1.25 -5.23
CA SER A 53 17.10 1.45 -6.09
C SER A 53 17.44 2.10 -7.43
N PHE A 54 17.03 1.44 -8.51
CA PHE A 54 17.37 1.80 -9.89
C PHE A 54 16.11 1.94 -10.73
N GLN A 55 16.10 2.90 -11.64
CA GLN A 55 15.03 3.02 -12.61
C GLN A 55 15.38 2.18 -13.85
N GLY A 56 14.52 1.22 -14.19
CA GLY A 56 14.68 0.44 -15.42
C GLY A 56 14.40 1.28 -16.67
N ALA A 57 14.79 0.77 -17.83
CA ALA A 57 14.53 1.41 -19.13
C ALA A 57 13.03 1.58 -19.43
N ASP A 58 12.19 0.78 -18.77
CA ASP A 58 10.74 0.88 -18.82
C ASP A 58 10.16 1.90 -17.83
N GLY A 59 11.00 2.65 -17.10
CA GLY A 59 10.58 3.68 -16.15
C GLY A 59 10.19 3.16 -14.76
N VAL A 60 10.22 1.85 -14.52
CA VAL A 60 9.85 1.24 -13.23
C VAL A 60 11.03 1.21 -12.27
N THR A 61 10.83 1.67 -11.03
CA THR A 61 11.83 1.51 -9.95
C THR A 61 11.93 0.05 -9.52
N ARG A 62 13.14 -0.48 -9.55
CA ARG A 62 13.53 -1.81 -9.09
C ARG A 62 14.55 -1.70 -7.96
N VAL A 63 14.65 -2.75 -7.15
CA VAL A 63 15.63 -2.82 -6.06
C VAL A 63 16.54 -4.02 -6.30
N ALA A 64 17.85 -3.82 -6.16
CA ALA A 64 18.84 -4.89 -6.30
C ALA A 64 18.95 -5.71 -5.01
N TYR A 65 17.87 -6.40 -4.63
CA TYR A 65 17.77 -7.11 -3.35
C TYR A 65 18.88 -8.15 -3.17
N ALA A 66 19.28 -8.82 -4.26
CA ALA A 66 20.36 -9.80 -4.25
C ALA A 66 21.75 -9.19 -3.98
N GLU A 67 21.96 -7.92 -4.32
CA GLU A 67 23.25 -7.22 -4.27
C GLU A 67 23.42 -6.39 -2.99
N VAL A 68 22.36 -6.21 -2.18
CA VAL A 68 22.42 -5.43 -0.95
C VAL A 68 23.41 -6.04 0.05
N PRO A 69 24.52 -5.36 0.40
CA PRO A 69 25.53 -5.87 1.30
C PRO A 69 25.01 -5.91 2.75
N VAL A 70 25.62 -6.77 3.57
CA VAL A 70 25.23 -6.96 4.98
C VAL A 70 25.23 -5.64 5.76
N THR A 71 26.23 -4.78 5.53
CA THR A 71 26.35 -3.46 6.18
C THR A 71 25.13 -2.57 5.92
N ASP A 72 24.57 -2.62 4.72
CA ASP A 72 23.45 -1.75 4.34
C ASP A 72 22.12 -2.33 4.83
N ARG A 73 22.04 -3.66 4.98
CA ARG A 73 20.95 -4.32 5.71
C ARG A 73 20.95 -3.92 7.18
N GLU A 74 22.12 -3.89 7.83
CA GLU A 74 22.26 -3.43 9.21
C GLU A 74 21.85 -1.96 9.37
N LEU A 75 22.21 -1.09 8.41
CA LEU A 75 21.75 0.31 8.37
C LEU A 75 20.22 0.41 8.25
N LEU A 76 19.59 -0.44 7.43
CA LEU A 76 18.13 -0.53 7.32
C LEU A 76 17.49 -0.95 8.66
N GLU A 77 18.06 -1.94 9.36
CA GLU A 77 17.55 -2.34 10.68
C GLU A 77 17.70 -1.21 11.72
N GLN A 78 18.83 -0.53 11.73
CA GLN A 78 19.05 0.61 12.63
C GLN A 78 18.06 1.74 12.36
N TYR A 79 17.75 2.00 11.09
CA TYR A 79 16.74 2.97 10.69
C TYR A 79 15.34 2.57 11.19
N VAL A 80 14.91 1.33 10.96
CA VAL A 80 13.61 0.83 11.47
C VAL A 80 13.56 0.88 12.99
N ALA A 81 14.64 0.50 13.69
CA ALA A 81 14.75 0.64 15.14
C ALA A 81 14.68 2.11 15.62
N GLY A 82 15.18 3.05 14.81
CA GLY A 82 15.04 4.49 15.03
C GLY A 82 13.58 4.94 14.95
N LEU A 83 12.87 4.53 13.90
CA LEU A 83 11.46 4.87 13.70
C LEU A 83 10.55 4.37 14.83
N GLN A 84 10.83 3.19 15.37
CA GLN A 84 10.07 2.62 16.51
C GLN A 84 10.12 3.50 17.77
N ARG A 85 11.15 4.34 17.92
CA ARG A 85 11.33 5.28 19.04
C ARG A 85 10.70 6.65 18.80
N VAL A 86 10.16 6.91 17.61
CA VAL A 86 9.56 8.21 17.28
C VAL A 86 8.23 8.37 18.01
N ALA A 87 8.08 9.50 18.71
CA ALA A 87 6.81 9.87 19.32
C ALA A 87 5.85 10.44 18.26
N VAL A 88 5.20 9.56 17.49
CA VAL A 88 4.36 9.93 16.33
C VAL A 88 3.31 10.99 16.68
N ALA A 89 2.71 10.94 17.88
CA ALA A 89 1.72 11.93 18.34
C ALA A 89 2.27 13.37 18.52
N ARG A 90 3.61 13.54 18.57
CA ARG A 90 4.29 14.85 18.65
C ARG A 90 4.64 15.45 17.30
N LEU A 91 4.45 14.70 16.23
CA LEU A 91 4.65 15.17 14.86
C LEU A 91 3.42 15.97 14.41
N ASP A 92 3.62 16.85 13.42
CA ASP A 92 2.51 17.41 12.67
C ASP A 92 1.88 16.35 11.74
N ARG A 93 0.74 16.67 11.12
CA ARG A 93 0.02 15.69 10.31
C ARG A 93 0.79 15.27 9.05
N ALA A 94 1.47 16.19 8.38
CA ALA A 94 2.22 15.87 7.15
C ALA A 94 3.45 15.01 7.47
N GLU A 95 4.15 15.31 8.56
CA GLU A 95 5.29 14.51 9.03
C GLU A 95 4.85 13.12 9.50
N GLN A 96 3.66 12.97 10.10
CA GLN A 96 3.08 11.65 10.36
C GLN A 96 2.83 10.84 9.07
N LEU A 97 2.33 11.48 8.01
CA LEU A 97 2.12 10.80 6.73
C LEU A 97 3.45 10.30 6.17
N ALA A 98 4.46 11.18 6.13
CA ALA A 98 5.81 10.84 5.69
C ALA A 98 6.40 9.68 6.52
N PHE A 99 6.26 9.73 7.84
CA PHE A 99 6.69 8.66 8.74
C PHE A 99 6.08 7.31 8.36
N TRP A 100 4.75 7.23 8.19
CA TRP A 100 4.07 5.97 7.90
C TRP A 100 4.39 5.42 6.51
N LEU A 101 4.50 6.29 5.49
CA LEU A 101 4.91 5.90 4.15
C LEU A 101 6.33 5.32 4.14
N ASN A 102 7.27 6.02 4.79
CA ASN A 102 8.65 5.57 4.87
C ASN A 102 8.81 4.29 5.69
N LEU A 103 8.10 4.18 6.83
CA LEU A 103 8.11 2.96 7.64
C LEU A 103 7.57 1.78 6.83
N HIS A 104 6.42 1.92 6.18
CA HIS A 104 5.85 0.85 5.35
C HIS A 104 6.84 0.42 4.26
N ASN A 105 7.38 1.36 3.49
CA ASN A 105 8.27 1.03 2.37
C ASN A 105 9.59 0.36 2.84
N ALA A 106 10.17 0.83 3.94
CA ALA A 106 11.35 0.20 4.54
C ALA A 106 11.05 -1.21 5.05
N LEU A 107 9.87 -1.41 5.68
CA LEU A 107 9.41 -2.72 6.12
C LEU A 107 9.17 -3.66 4.95
N THR A 108 8.57 -3.20 3.85
CA THR A 108 8.38 -4.00 2.62
C THR A 108 9.73 -4.48 2.11
N VAL A 109 10.70 -3.56 1.94
CA VAL A 109 12.04 -3.91 1.44
C VAL A 109 12.74 -4.89 2.37
N ARG A 110 12.67 -4.66 3.69
CA ARG A 110 13.26 -5.56 4.67
C ARG A 110 12.70 -6.98 4.56
N VAL A 111 11.37 -7.12 4.44
CA VAL A 111 10.72 -8.42 4.29
C VAL A 111 11.23 -9.15 3.04
N VAL A 112 11.34 -8.46 1.90
CA VAL A 112 11.89 -9.07 0.68
C VAL A 112 13.35 -9.50 0.89
N LEU A 113 14.18 -8.67 1.53
CA LEU A 113 15.58 -8.99 1.82
C LEU A 113 15.78 -10.20 2.74
N THR A 114 14.82 -10.47 3.62
CA THR A 114 14.84 -11.67 4.49
C THR A 114 14.41 -12.93 3.72
N HIS A 115 13.70 -12.79 2.59
CA HIS A 115 13.09 -13.88 1.83
C HIS A 115 13.48 -13.88 0.34
N LEU A 116 14.79 -13.77 0.06
CA LEU A 116 15.38 -13.64 -1.29
C LEU A 116 15.08 -14.78 -2.29
N ILE A 117 14.43 -15.87 -1.88
CA ILE A 117 14.05 -16.99 -2.76
C ILE A 117 12.69 -16.71 -3.44
N ALA A 118 11.93 -15.73 -2.97
CA ALA A 118 10.57 -15.44 -3.46
C ALA A 118 10.56 -14.80 -4.86
N ARG A 119 9.65 -15.24 -5.73
CA ARG A 119 9.46 -14.68 -7.08
C ARG A 119 8.35 -13.62 -7.14
N SER A 120 7.50 -13.61 -6.13
CA SER A 120 6.46 -12.63 -5.83
C SER A 120 6.44 -12.37 -4.32
N PRO A 121 6.09 -11.15 -3.86
CA PRO A 121 5.89 -10.86 -2.44
C PRO A 121 4.84 -11.74 -1.77
N ASP A 122 3.87 -12.27 -2.53
CA ASP A 122 2.86 -13.20 -2.00
C ASP A 122 3.40 -14.61 -1.78
N ASP A 123 4.57 -14.93 -2.36
CA ASP A 123 5.24 -16.24 -2.18
C ASP A 123 6.09 -16.27 -0.91
N ILE A 124 6.19 -15.13 -0.20
CA ILE A 124 6.94 -15.03 1.05
C ILE A 124 6.13 -15.71 2.15
N ASP A 125 6.47 -16.97 2.46
CA ASP A 125 5.99 -17.64 3.66
C ASP A 125 6.95 -17.33 4.82
N LEU A 126 6.43 -16.66 5.85
CA LEU A 126 7.19 -16.34 7.06
C LEU A 126 7.27 -17.50 8.06
N GLY A 127 6.45 -18.55 7.89
CA GLY A 127 6.39 -19.72 8.77
C GLY A 127 5.97 -19.41 10.22
N GLY A 128 5.72 -20.46 11.01
CA GLY A 128 5.47 -20.35 12.45
C GLY A 128 4.23 -19.50 12.81
N PRO A 129 4.26 -18.65 13.86
CA PRO A 129 3.13 -17.80 14.26
C PRO A 129 2.78 -16.69 13.23
N PHE A 130 3.44 -16.65 12.07
CA PHE A 130 3.25 -15.67 11.00
C PHE A 130 2.57 -16.25 9.75
N ALA A 131 1.81 -17.35 9.90
CA ALA A 131 1.09 -18.06 8.83
C ALA A 131 0.05 -17.22 8.03
N GLY A 132 -0.17 -15.95 8.38
CA GLY A 132 -0.99 -15.00 7.64
C GLY A 132 -0.25 -14.25 6.52
N GLY A 133 1.02 -14.59 6.25
CA GLY A 133 1.86 -13.96 5.23
C GLY A 133 2.58 -12.68 5.69
N PRO A 134 3.40 -12.08 4.83
CA PRO A 134 4.28 -10.95 5.18
C PRO A 134 3.52 -9.69 5.61
N TRP A 135 2.26 -9.60 5.15
CA TRP A 135 1.42 -8.43 5.33
C TRP A 135 0.85 -8.31 6.75
N THR A 136 0.61 -9.43 7.42
CA THR A 136 -0.04 -9.48 8.75
C THR A 136 0.94 -9.69 9.89
N ALA A 137 2.17 -10.13 9.60
CA ALA A 137 3.20 -10.31 10.61
C ALA A 137 3.55 -9.00 11.34
N THR A 138 3.80 -9.10 12.64
CA THR A 138 4.35 -7.98 13.41
C THR A 138 5.79 -7.75 12.96
N LEU A 139 6.05 -6.60 12.36
CA LEU A 139 7.35 -6.23 11.83
C LEU A 139 8.03 -5.15 12.68
N ALA A 140 7.25 -4.28 13.32
CA ALA A 140 7.76 -3.23 14.18
C ALA A 140 6.84 -3.03 15.38
N GLU A 141 7.30 -2.27 16.37
CA GLU A 141 6.49 -1.76 17.46
C GLU A 141 6.61 -0.23 17.50
N VAL A 142 5.49 0.47 17.40
CA VAL A 142 5.45 1.94 17.48
C VAL A 142 4.55 2.31 18.64
N ALA A 143 5.03 3.17 19.55
CA ALA A 143 4.29 3.60 20.73
C ALA A 143 3.67 2.44 21.55
N GLY A 144 4.40 1.33 21.69
CA GLY A 144 3.93 0.14 22.42
C GLY A 144 2.91 -0.73 21.67
N ARG A 145 2.65 -0.46 20.39
CA ARG A 145 1.69 -1.21 19.57
C ARG A 145 2.42 -1.99 18.48
N PRO A 146 2.09 -3.28 18.27
CA PRO A 146 2.62 -4.05 17.16
C PRO A 146 2.13 -3.47 15.82
N VAL A 147 3.03 -3.38 14.85
CA VAL A 147 2.80 -2.79 13.53
C VAL A 147 3.20 -3.80 12.45
N SER A 148 2.23 -4.13 11.60
CA SER A 148 2.40 -4.86 10.33
C SER A 148 2.21 -3.93 9.14
N LEU A 149 2.57 -4.37 7.92
CA LEU A 149 2.30 -3.60 6.69
C LEU A 149 0.79 -3.32 6.53
N GLN A 150 -0.05 -4.32 6.84
CA GLN A 150 -1.50 -4.14 6.83
C GLN A 150 -1.96 -3.15 7.90
N ALA A 151 -1.45 -3.23 9.13
CA ALA A 151 -1.83 -2.32 10.20
C ALA A 151 -1.51 -0.85 9.84
N ILE A 152 -0.37 -0.59 9.20
CA ILE A 152 -0.06 0.77 8.70
C ILE A 152 -1.17 1.23 7.73
N ARG A 153 -1.56 0.40 6.77
CA ARG A 153 -2.61 0.76 5.79
C ARG A 153 -3.98 0.95 6.45
N THR A 154 -4.42 0.03 7.30
CA THR A 154 -5.80 -0.02 7.80
C THR A 154 -6.04 0.78 9.07
N GLU A 155 -5.00 1.02 9.88
CA GLU A 155 -5.13 1.76 11.15
C GLU A 155 -4.45 3.13 11.09
N ALA A 156 -3.29 3.26 10.45
CA ALA A 156 -2.54 4.52 10.45
C ALA A 156 -2.85 5.42 9.26
N LEU A 157 -3.02 4.84 8.05
CA LEU A 157 -3.22 5.61 6.82
C LEU A 157 -4.69 5.88 6.52
N ARG A 158 -5.45 4.82 6.23
CA ARG A 158 -6.86 4.92 5.76
C ARG A 158 -7.76 5.77 6.67
N PRO A 159 -7.87 5.51 7.99
CA PRO A 159 -8.82 6.24 8.83
C PRO A 159 -8.36 7.68 9.13
N VAL A 160 -7.05 7.94 9.15
CA VAL A 160 -6.48 9.24 9.56
C VAL A 160 -6.38 10.23 8.39
N PHE A 161 -5.92 9.79 7.22
CA PHE A 161 -5.56 10.71 6.13
C PHE A 161 -6.66 10.86 5.06
N ARG A 162 -7.54 9.86 4.89
CA ARG A 162 -8.68 9.90 3.94
C ARG A 162 -8.34 10.42 2.53
N ASP A 163 -7.09 10.28 2.12
CA ASP A 163 -6.57 10.69 0.81
C ASP A 163 -6.05 9.45 0.10
N PRO A 164 -6.69 8.94 -0.97
CA PRO A 164 -6.26 7.71 -1.61
C PRO A 164 -4.86 7.78 -2.25
N ARG A 165 -4.28 8.99 -2.41
CA ARG A 165 -2.93 9.13 -2.99
C ARG A 165 -1.85 8.43 -2.19
N TRP A 166 -2.03 8.19 -0.88
CA TRP A 166 -1.05 7.44 -0.10
C TRP A 166 -0.78 6.05 -0.68
N HIS A 167 -1.74 5.43 -1.39
CA HIS A 167 -1.51 4.16 -2.07
C HIS A 167 -0.40 4.25 -3.13
N TYR A 168 -0.27 5.37 -3.83
CA TYR A 168 0.77 5.57 -4.83
C TYR A 168 2.16 5.82 -4.22
N GLY A 169 2.19 6.25 -2.95
CA GLY A 169 3.43 6.38 -2.18
C GLY A 169 3.92 5.08 -1.56
N LEU A 170 3.11 4.02 -1.58
CA LEU A 170 3.46 2.72 -1.03
C LEU A 170 3.94 1.76 -2.12
N CYS A 171 5.02 1.03 -1.83
CA CYS A 171 5.51 -0.06 -2.64
C CYS A 171 5.03 -1.40 -2.08
N ASP A 172 4.44 -2.22 -2.94
CA ASP A 172 4.10 -3.63 -2.65
C ASP A 172 5.18 -4.60 -3.14
N ALA A 173 6.34 -4.09 -3.58
CA ALA A 173 7.44 -4.84 -4.20
C ALA A 173 7.05 -5.63 -5.47
N THR A 174 6.11 -5.12 -6.27
CA THR A 174 5.70 -5.73 -7.54
C THR A 174 6.01 -4.83 -8.73
N LEU A 175 6.27 -5.42 -9.90
CA LEU A 175 6.48 -4.69 -11.15
C LEU A 175 5.21 -3.96 -11.61
N GLY A 176 4.03 -4.52 -11.35
CA GLY A 176 2.76 -3.95 -11.78
C GLY A 176 2.26 -2.79 -10.93
N GLY A 177 2.65 -2.72 -9.65
CA GLY A 177 2.15 -1.72 -8.71
C GLY A 177 2.81 -0.34 -8.84
N PRO A 178 2.42 0.61 -7.97
CA PRO A 178 3.18 1.84 -7.76
C PRO A 178 4.64 1.53 -7.42
N SER A 179 5.55 2.32 -7.96
CA SER A 179 6.98 2.09 -7.75
C SER A 179 7.42 2.55 -6.37
N LEU A 180 8.44 1.90 -5.82
CA LEU A 180 9.17 2.43 -4.68
C LEU A 180 9.67 3.85 -4.98
N PRO A 181 9.31 4.86 -4.17
CA PRO A 181 9.87 6.19 -4.32
C PRO A 181 11.37 6.15 -4.08
N ARG A 182 12.15 6.79 -4.97
CA ARG A 182 13.61 6.88 -4.84
C ARG A 182 14.07 7.98 -3.87
N THR A 183 13.13 8.79 -3.39
CA THR A 183 13.36 9.80 -2.37
C THR A 183 12.49 9.50 -1.16
N ALA A 184 13.06 9.55 0.03
CA ALA A 184 12.32 9.42 1.28
C ALA A 184 11.30 10.55 1.41
N PHE A 185 10.12 10.24 1.96
CA PHE A 185 9.11 11.26 2.23
C PHE A 185 9.53 12.15 3.39
N HIS A 186 9.18 13.43 3.30
CA HIS A 186 9.30 14.39 4.40
C HIS A 186 7.99 15.19 4.49
N GLY A 187 7.57 15.59 5.69
CA GLY A 187 6.30 16.29 5.88
C GLY A 187 6.17 17.55 5.03
N ALA A 188 7.27 18.28 4.82
CA ALA A 188 7.29 19.48 3.99
C ALA A 188 6.99 19.21 2.49
N THR A 189 7.22 17.99 1.99
CA THR A 189 7.12 17.66 0.56
C THR A 189 6.20 16.48 0.24
N VAL A 190 5.66 15.81 1.26
CA VAL A 190 4.90 14.55 1.12
C VAL A 190 3.68 14.71 0.21
N ASP A 191 2.95 15.82 0.33
CA ASP A 191 1.77 16.07 -0.50
C ASP A 191 2.12 16.11 -1.99
N ARG A 192 3.17 16.87 -2.34
CA ARG A 192 3.65 16.96 -3.71
C ARG A 192 4.20 15.63 -4.21
N ALA A 193 4.98 14.94 -3.37
CA ALA A 193 5.54 13.63 -3.72
C ALA A 193 4.46 12.57 -4.00
N LEU A 194 3.34 12.60 -3.26
CA LEU A 194 2.20 11.71 -3.50
C LEU A 194 1.43 12.08 -4.78
N GLU A 195 1.31 13.37 -5.10
CA GLU A 195 0.74 13.80 -6.37
C GLU A 195 1.61 13.37 -7.56
N ASP A 196 2.93 13.57 -7.47
CA ASP A 196 3.87 13.14 -8.51
C ASP A 196 3.85 11.61 -8.70
N ALA A 197 3.75 10.85 -7.60
CA ALA A 197 3.61 9.39 -7.67
C ALA A 197 2.29 8.96 -8.33
N ALA A 198 1.18 9.65 -8.05
CA ALA A 198 -0.11 9.38 -8.66
C ALA A 198 -0.07 9.62 -10.18
N ILE A 199 0.46 10.77 -10.61
CA ILE A 199 0.63 11.14 -12.02
C ILE A 199 1.52 10.11 -12.72
N ALA A 200 2.68 9.78 -12.13
CA ALA A 200 3.62 8.85 -12.72
C ALA A 200 3.02 7.45 -12.90
N TYR A 201 2.25 6.96 -11.91
CA TYR A 201 1.63 5.64 -11.99
C TYR A 201 0.47 5.60 -12.97
N VAL A 202 -0.48 6.54 -12.88
CA VAL A 202 -1.69 6.59 -13.73
C VAL A 202 -1.34 6.60 -15.21
N ASN A 203 -0.31 7.35 -15.59
CA ASN A 203 0.09 7.50 -17.00
C ASN A 203 1.07 6.43 -17.49
N HIS A 204 1.34 5.39 -16.68
CA HIS A 204 2.26 4.33 -17.08
C HIS A 204 1.53 3.16 -17.77
N PRO A 205 2.09 2.58 -18.85
CA PRO A 205 1.55 1.39 -19.51
C PRO A 205 1.41 0.13 -18.63
N ARG A 206 1.98 0.14 -17.42
CA ARG A 206 1.83 -0.97 -16.44
C ARG A 206 0.54 -0.84 -15.63
N ALA A 207 0.07 0.39 -15.50
CA ALA A 207 -1.12 0.74 -14.77
C ALA A 207 -2.31 0.75 -15.73
N ILE A 208 -2.17 1.42 -16.88
CA ILE A 208 -3.25 1.60 -17.84
C ILE A 208 -2.75 1.38 -19.26
N ARG A 209 -3.47 0.56 -20.04
CA ARG A 209 -3.27 0.44 -21.49
C ARG A 209 -4.60 0.64 -22.20
N ILE A 210 -4.58 1.43 -23.26
CA ILE A 210 -5.73 1.61 -24.14
C ILE A 210 -5.62 0.56 -25.24
N GLU A 211 -6.57 -0.38 -25.27
CA GLU A 211 -6.70 -1.38 -26.34
C GLU A 211 -7.99 -1.12 -27.13
N ALA A 212 -8.08 -1.61 -28.37
CA ALA A 212 -9.18 -1.28 -29.28
C ALA A 212 -10.59 -1.56 -28.70
N ASP A 213 -10.72 -2.60 -27.89
CA ASP A 213 -11.99 -3.10 -27.34
C ASP A 213 -12.20 -2.79 -25.85
N ALA A 214 -11.14 -2.40 -25.13
CA ALA A 214 -11.19 -2.27 -23.67
C ALA A 214 -10.16 -1.26 -23.14
N LEU A 215 -10.46 -0.72 -21.95
CA LEU A 215 -9.47 -0.10 -21.10
C LEU A 215 -8.86 -1.18 -20.20
N VAL A 216 -7.56 -1.42 -20.33
CA VAL A 216 -6.87 -2.39 -19.48
C VAL A 216 -6.30 -1.68 -18.27
N LEU A 217 -6.85 -1.97 -17.09
CA LEU A 217 -6.44 -1.39 -15.82
C LEU A 217 -5.71 -2.40 -14.94
N ASN A 218 -4.73 -1.93 -14.19
CA ASN A 218 -4.09 -2.74 -13.17
C ASN A 218 -5.06 -3.04 -12.01
N GLY A 219 -5.01 -4.26 -11.50
CA GLY A 219 -5.82 -4.80 -10.42
C GLY A 219 -5.68 -4.05 -9.10
N PHE A 220 -4.67 -3.19 -8.97
CA PHE A 220 -4.48 -2.22 -7.90
C PHE A 220 -5.79 -1.46 -7.54
N TRP A 221 -6.47 -0.83 -8.52
CA TRP A 221 -7.69 -0.09 -8.20
C TRP A 221 -8.86 -1.01 -7.85
N ARG A 222 -8.88 -2.24 -8.38
CA ARG A 222 -9.88 -3.24 -7.99
C ARG A 222 -9.67 -3.69 -6.53
N ARG A 223 -8.43 -3.89 -6.11
CA ARG A 223 -8.04 -4.32 -4.75
C ARG A 223 -8.40 -3.27 -3.70
N TYR A 224 -8.19 -2.00 -4.03
CA TYR A 224 -8.44 -0.87 -3.12
C TYR A 224 -9.65 -0.03 -3.52
N ARG A 225 -10.60 -0.62 -4.26
CA ARG A 225 -11.76 0.09 -4.83
C ARG A 225 -12.51 0.93 -3.81
N GLY A 226 -12.68 0.43 -2.59
CA GLY A 226 -13.35 1.15 -1.51
C GLY A 226 -12.67 2.47 -1.15
N ASP A 227 -11.35 2.57 -1.28
CA ASP A 227 -10.58 3.80 -1.02
C ASP A 227 -10.70 4.79 -2.18
N PHE A 228 -11.07 4.32 -3.38
CA PHE A 228 -11.29 5.12 -4.59
C PHE A 228 -12.79 5.34 -4.88
N GLY A 229 -13.65 5.36 -3.85
CA GLY A 229 -15.08 5.67 -3.99
C GLY A 229 -16.00 4.49 -4.30
N GLY A 230 -15.46 3.27 -4.34
CA GLY A 230 -16.25 2.03 -4.28
C GLY A 230 -16.85 1.52 -5.59
N THR A 231 -16.78 2.29 -6.68
CA THR A 231 -17.33 1.92 -7.99
C THR A 231 -16.30 2.09 -9.11
N ASP A 232 -16.51 1.43 -10.25
CA ASP A 232 -15.65 1.62 -11.42
C ASP A 232 -15.68 3.07 -11.92
N ALA A 233 -16.86 3.71 -11.89
CA ALA A 233 -16.99 5.12 -12.26
C ALA A 233 -16.15 6.02 -11.35
N ALA A 234 -16.20 5.84 -10.02
CA ALA A 234 -15.41 6.62 -9.08
C ALA A 234 -13.89 6.38 -9.24
N VAL A 235 -13.50 5.14 -9.57
CA VAL A 235 -12.11 4.83 -9.94
C VAL A 235 -11.69 5.59 -11.19
N LEU A 236 -12.51 5.60 -12.25
CA LEU A 236 -12.21 6.34 -13.48
C LEU A 236 -12.15 7.86 -13.22
N ASP A 237 -13.04 8.41 -12.39
CA ASP A 237 -13.02 9.83 -12.01
C ASP A 237 -11.72 10.20 -11.27
N HIS A 238 -11.28 9.32 -10.35
CA HIS A 238 -10.00 9.48 -9.67
C HIS A 238 -8.83 9.43 -10.65
N ILE A 239 -8.79 8.43 -11.54
CA ILE A 239 -7.76 8.30 -12.57
C ILE A 239 -7.72 9.56 -13.46
N ALA A 240 -8.88 10.07 -13.89
CA ALA A 240 -8.99 11.25 -14.73
C ALA A 240 -8.41 12.54 -14.10
N SER A 241 -8.27 12.57 -12.77
CA SER A 241 -7.65 13.69 -12.05
C SER A 241 -6.13 13.74 -12.22
N TYR A 242 -5.49 12.62 -12.56
CA TYR A 242 -4.04 12.50 -12.74
C TYR A 242 -3.63 12.08 -14.16
N ALA A 243 -4.60 11.68 -14.98
CA ALA A 243 -4.37 11.30 -16.38
C ALA A 243 -3.93 12.50 -17.22
N ASP A 244 -2.97 12.26 -18.11
CA ASP A 244 -2.62 13.19 -19.16
C ASP A 244 -3.79 13.39 -20.14
N ARG A 245 -3.63 14.31 -21.08
CA ARG A 245 -4.69 14.68 -22.01
C ARG A 245 -5.13 13.52 -22.89
N GLU A 246 -4.21 12.67 -23.32
CA GLU A 246 -4.50 11.55 -24.24
C GLU A 246 -5.27 10.47 -23.50
N LEU A 247 -4.74 10.00 -22.36
CA LEU A 247 -5.40 9.01 -21.54
C LEU A 247 -6.77 9.50 -21.07
N ARG A 248 -6.88 10.75 -20.60
CA ARG A 248 -8.14 11.31 -20.10
C ARG A 248 -9.26 11.31 -21.14
N ALA A 249 -8.94 11.46 -22.43
CA ALA A 249 -9.94 11.40 -23.50
C ALA A 249 -10.53 9.98 -23.66
N GLU A 250 -9.77 8.95 -23.29
CA GLU A 250 -10.16 7.54 -23.39
C GLU A 250 -10.91 7.02 -22.15
N LEU A 251 -10.98 7.80 -21.06
CA LEU A 251 -11.67 7.44 -19.81
C LEU A 251 -13.17 7.74 -19.90
N HIS A 252 -13.92 6.93 -20.64
CA HIS A 252 -15.37 7.05 -20.74
C HIS A 252 -16.08 5.77 -20.25
N PRO A 253 -17.19 5.90 -19.49
CA PRO A 253 -17.82 4.79 -18.76
C PRO A 253 -18.43 3.69 -19.65
N GLY A 254 -18.57 3.94 -20.96
CA GLY A 254 -19.06 2.95 -21.92
C GLY A 254 -18.01 1.93 -22.36
N ARG A 255 -16.72 2.14 -22.05
CA ARG A 255 -15.66 1.21 -22.46
C ARG A 255 -15.51 0.07 -21.46
N PRO A 256 -15.50 -1.20 -21.90
CA PRO A 256 -15.24 -2.33 -21.01
C PRO A 256 -13.89 -2.19 -20.29
N ILE A 257 -13.86 -2.51 -19.00
CA ILE A 257 -12.63 -2.55 -18.21
C ILE A 257 -12.15 -3.99 -18.09
N ARG A 258 -10.89 -4.23 -18.45
CA ARG A 258 -10.19 -5.50 -18.24
C ARG A 258 -9.11 -5.31 -17.19
N TRP A 259 -9.10 -6.17 -16.18
CA TRP A 259 -8.15 -6.09 -15.06
C TRP A 259 -6.94 -7.00 -15.27
N ILE A 260 -5.74 -6.48 -15.10
CA ILE A 260 -4.46 -7.23 -15.13
C ILE A 260 -3.70 -7.04 -13.83
N ASP A 261 -2.81 -7.97 -13.46
CA ASP A 261 -1.96 -7.81 -12.27
C ASP A 261 -0.59 -8.43 -12.57
N ASP A 262 0.45 -7.60 -12.67
CA ASP A 262 1.84 -8.08 -12.77
C ASP A 262 2.44 -8.09 -11.37
N ARG A 263 2.41 -9.28 -10.77
CA ARG A 263 2.84 -9.51 -9.40
C ARG A 263 4.28 -9.98 -9.24
N ARG A 264 5.04 -10.04 -10.34
CA ARG A 264 6.46 -10.38 -10.29
C ARG A 264 7.20 -9.37 -9.40
N LEU A 265 8.18 -9.85 -8.64
CA LEU A 265 9.01 -9.02 -7.78
C LEU A 265 9.69 -7.90 -8.60
N ASN A 266 9.75 -6.68 -8.06
CA ASN A 266 10.48 -5.56 -8.67
C ASN A 266 12.00 -5.65 -8.44
N GLU A 267 12.56 -6.83 -8.65
CA GLU A 267 14.00 -7.10 -8.57
C GLU A 267 14.76 -6.37 -9.70
N TRP A 268 15.91 -5.81 -9.38
CA TRP A 268 16.86 -5.34 -10.40
C TRP A 268 17.56 -6.55 -11.02
N PRO A 269 17.55 -6.72 -12.35
CA PRO A 269 18.12 -7.91 -13.00
C PRO A 269 19.66 -8.00 -12.92
N GLY A 270 20.33 -7.01 -12.30
CA GLY A 270 21.79 -6.86 -12.31
C GLY A 270 22.28 -6.12 -13.55
N THR A 271 23.59 -5.86 -13.58
CA THR A 271 24.33 -5.41 -14.77
C THR A 271 25.06 -6.56 -15.45
#